data_AF-A0A2E0Z7Y7-F1
#
_entry.id   AF-A0A2E0Z7Y7-F1
#
_cell.length_a   1.000
_cell.length_b   1.000
_cell.length_c   1.000
_cell.angle_alpha   90.00
_cell.angle_beta   90.00
_cell.angle_gamma   90.00
#
_symmetry.space_group_name_H-M   'P 1'
#
loop_
_entity.id
_entity.type
_entity.pdbx_description
1 polymer ?
#
loop_
_entity_poly.entity_id
_entity_poly.type
_entity_poly.pdbx_seq_one_letter_code
_entity_poly.pdbx_strand_id
1 'polypeptide(L)'
;MADERKKPGTGARRTGSSIGAAVHRASLKRRVRPSARARARKEAINKRPMPKPPARRPVKRTTAKAAVSPELASQISSIQDKFERLESQAQLEDIFSAVGEIDNKLTKLPFDLEALRDRGYVHSGQLEDKLEALDDKWDEVRPRVEKALAEQVERLDRELDQTERQVNRLGNANAALVKTVDSAVDSLGSRVTAARRALDGLYDGIQSEMYKIEYSLGQVGKMLDLIAGSQEIRLQEAEGPLLAVKAEWHQDGEEGPKGYLFLTDQRLLFEQREEVVTKKRFGIFKAESEMVQKLHIAVQVHEIEQIVHKEEGGFLGMGKDDILELVFAATAALSRARFHLDGQDSEDWAAMINRIQSGEVDGDRSDEYVDELEAAQITSASFPEQCPNCYAAVPQQPRGVTTYTCEFCGATVQPLSSGA
;
A
#
# COMPACT_ATOMS: atom_id res chain seq x y z
N MET A 1 3.57 -35.84 -75.06
CA MET A 1 4.84 -35.50 -75.74
C MET A 1 5.03 -34.00 -75.55
N ALA A 2 6.26 -33.59 -75.17
CA ALA A 2 6.65 -32.30 -74.59
C ALA A 2 6.07 -32.09 -73.15
N ASP A 3 6.81 -31.66 -72.13
CA ASP A 3 7.91 -30.72 -72.17
C ASP A 3 8.94 -30.89 -71.04
N GLU A 4 10.19 -30.64 -71.45
CA GLU A 4 11.30 -29.94 -70.80
C GLU A 4 11.79 -30.11 -69.35
N ARG A 5 13.12 -30.01 -69.28
CA ARG A 5 14.05 -30.16 -68.16
C ARG A 5 14.08 -28.92 -67.25
N LYS A 6 14.28 -29.12 -65.94
CA LYS A 6 15.10 -28.24 -65.10
C LYS A 6 15.64 -28.94 -63.84
N LYS A 7 16.96 -29.07 -63.75
CA LYS A 7 17.76 -29.12 -62.49
C LYS A 7 18.29 -27.69 -62.22
N PRO A 8 19.02 -27.37 -61.13
CA PRO A 8 19.16 -27.95 -59.78
C PRO A 8 18.95 -26.86 -58.67
N GLY A 9 19.06 -27.23 -57.39
CA GLY A 9 19.14 -26.23 -56.32
C GLY A 9 19.33 -26.79 -54.91
N THR A 10 20.59 -26.96 -54.51
CA THR A 10 21.06 -27.10 -53.13
C THR A 10 20.61 -25.91 -52.28
N GLY A 11 20.04 -26.19 -51.11
CA GLY A 11 19.64 -25.15 -50.15
C GLY A 11 19.54 -25.71 -48.74
N ALA A 12 20.66 -25.67 -48.02
CA ALA A 12 20.70 -25.87 -46.58
C ALA A 12 19.72 -24.89 -45.89
N ARG A 13 18.80 -25.42 -45.07
CA ARG A 13 17.98 -24.58 -44.18
C ARG A 13 18.38 -24.82 -42.74
N ARG A 14 19.04 -23.77 -42.25
CA ARG A 14 19.49 -23.49 -40.90
C ARG A 14 18.39 -23.72 -39.86
N THR A 15 18.81 -24.35 -38.76
CA THR A 15 18.50 -24.01 -37.37
C THR A 15 17.76 -22.68 -37.20
N GLY A 16 16.46 -22.75 -36.93
CA GLY A 16 15.72 -21.75 -36.17
C GLY A 16 15.40 -22.38 -34.81
N SER A 17 15.37 -21.68 -33.68
CA SER A 17 15.54 -20.27 -33.42
C SER A 17 15.79 -20.15 -31.92
N SER A 18 17.05 -19.98 -31.51
CA SER A 18 17.42 -19.62 -30.12
C SER A 18 17.38 -18.10 -29.91
N ILE A 19 16.64 -17.37 -30.74
CA ILE A 19 16.64 -15.90 -30.76
C ILE A 19 15.56 -15.33 -29.81
N GLY A 20 14.61 -16.16 -29.34
CA GLY A 20 13.59 -15.72 -28.37
C GLY A 20 14.12 -15.45 -26.95
N ALA A 21 15.11 -16.22 -26.49
CA ALA A 21 15.62 -16.10 -25.12
C ALA A 21 16.67 -14.98 -24.95
N ALA A 22 17.33 -14.58 -26.04
CA ALA A 22 18.41 -13.57 -25.99
C ALA A 22 17.89 -12.11 -26.01
N VAL A 23 16.64 -11.88 -26.44
CA VAL A 23 16.08 -10.53 -26.55
C VAL A 23 15.46 -10.03 -25.23
N HIS A 24 15.08 -10.92 -24.31
CA HIS A 24 14.65 -10.51 -22.96
C HIS A 24 15.80 -10.16 -22.00
N ARG A 25 17.04 -10.60 -22.29
CA ARG A 25 18.22 -10.28 -21.46
C ARG A 25 18.85 -8.91 -21.76
N ALA A 26 18.32 -8.15 -22.70
CA ALA A 26 18.98 -6.98 -23.27
C ALA A 26 18.33 -5.63 -22.90
N SER A 27 17.86 -5.42 -21.67
CA SER A 27 17.80 -4.07 -21.06
C SER A 27 17.53 -4.07 -19.55
N LEU A 28 18.09 -5.01 -18.78
CA LEU A 28 18.21 -4.80 -17.34
C LEU A 28 19.25 -3.68 -17.14
N LYS A 29 18.85 -2.42 -17.40
CA LYS A 29 19.49 -1.28 -16.78
C LYS A 29 19.48 -1.63 -15.30
N ARG A 30 20.64 -1.92 -14.75
CA ARG A 30 20.83 -2.19 -13.32
C ARG A 30 20.15 -1.03 -12.59
N ARG A 31 18.90 -1.23 -12.15
CA ARG A 31 18.08 -0.15 -11.60
C ARG A 31 18.90 0.40 -10.45
N VAL A 32 19.11 1.71 -10.44
CA VAL A 32 19.77 2.34 -9.30
C VAL A 32 18.90 2.00 -8.10
N ARG A 33 19.47 1.34 -7.09
CA ARG A 33 18.69 0.96 -5.90
C ARG A 33 17.92 2.20 -5.40
N PRO A 34 16.61 2.09 -5.15
CA PRO A 34 15.79 3.24 -4.74
C PRO A 34 16.42 4.04 -3.58
N SER A 35 17.09 3.36 -2.66
CA SER A 35 17.80 3.97 -1.54
C SER A 35 19.03 4.81 -1.91
N ALA A 36 19.74 4.48 -2.99
CA ALA A 36 20.85 5.31 -3.47
C ALA A 36 20.34 6.67 -3.98
N ARG A 37 19.20 6.66 -4.66
CA ARG A 37 18.52 7.88 -5.12
C ARG A 37 17.95 8.69 -3.95
N ALA A 38 17.36 8.03 -2.96
CA ALA A 38 16.92 8.67 -1.73
C ALA A 38 18.07 9.37 -0.97
N ARG A 39 19.29 8.79 -0.96
CA ARG A 39 20.49 9.44 -0.40
C ARG A 39 20.85 10.71 -1.17
N ALA A 40 20.87 10.64 -2.51
CA ALA A 40 21.12 11.80 -3.35
C ALA A 40 20.07 12.90 -3.13
N ARG A 41 18.79 12.53 -2.98
CA ARG A 41 17.71 13.46 -2.64
C ARG A 41 17.94 14.13 -1.29
N LYS A 42 18.29 13.36 -0.26
CA LYS A 42 18.60 13.90 1.07
C LYS A 42 19.72 14.94 1.01
N GLU A 43 20.75 14.70 0.19
CA GLU A 43 21.80 15.69 -0.05
C GLU A 43 21.30 16.92 -0.82
N ALA A 44 20.41 16.75 -1.80
CA ALA A 44 19.81 17.85 -2.55
C ALA A 44 18.91 18.73 -1.68
N ILE A 45 18.08 18.15 -0.82
CA ILE A 45 17.23 18.85 0.15
C ILE A 45 18.09 19.69 1.10
N ASN A 46 19.20 19.13 1.60
CA ASN A 46 20.13 19.87 2.46
C ASN A 46 20.77 21.08 1.76
N LYS A 47 20.97 21.01 0.44
CA LYS A 47 21.52 22.11 -0.37
C LYS A 47 20.47 23.17 -0.71
N ARG A 48 19.20 22.80 -0.77
CA ARG A 48 18.07 23.70 -1.06
C ARG A 48 16.99 23.54 0.03
N PRO A 49 17.25 24.03 1.26
CA PRO A 49 16.26 23.98 2.31
C PRO A 49 15.04 24.82 1.91
N MET A 50 13.85 24.40 2.35
CA MET A 50 12.65 25.18 2.14
C MET A 50 12.78 26.58 2.78
N PRO A 51 12.33 27.65 2.10
CA PRO A 51 12.24 28.96 2.71
C PRO A 51 11.33 28.88 3.93
N LYS A 52 11.66 29.63 4.99
CA LYS A 52 10.77 29.75 6.14
C LYS A 52 9.61 30.71 5.78
N PRO A 53 8.39 30.46 6.28
CA PRO A 53 7.31 31.43 6.15
C PRO A 53 7.75 32.76 6.76
N PRO A 54 7.39 33.90 6.15
CA PRO A 54 7.76 35.20 6.69
C PRO A 54 7.09 35.42 8.05
N ALA A 55 7.90 35.84 9.03
CA ALA A 55 7.40 36.16 10.36
C ALA A 55 6.65 37.51 10.32
N ARG A 56 5.33 37.46 10.51
CA ARG A 56 4.50 38.67 10.65
C ARG A 56 4.31 39.02 12.12
N ARG A 57 4.30 40.31 12.44
CA ARG A 57 4.06 40.79 13.81
C ARG A 57 2.57 40.76 14.09
N PRO A 58 2.09 40.19 15.21
CA PRO A 58 0.67 40.12 15.50
C PRO A 58 0.04 41.50 15.63
N VAL A 59 -1.17 41.65 15.07
CA VAL A 59 -1.93 42.89 15.14
C VAL A 59 -2.41 43.17 16.57
N LYS A 60 -2.27 44.43 17.01
CA LYS A 60 -2.75 44.87 18.32
C LYS A 60 -4.27 45.07 18.28
N ARG A 61 -5.01 44.35 19.13
CA ARG A 61 -6.45 44.59 19.33
C ARG A 61 -6.71 46.04 19.75
N THR A 62 -7.62 46.68 19.03
CA THR A 62 -8.17 47.98 19.41
C THR A 62 -9.48 47.76 20.17
N THR A 63 -9.53 48.18 21.42
CA THR A 63 -10.77 48.15 22.21
C THR A 63 -11.74 49.23 21.73
N ALA A 64 -13.00 48.85 21.48
CA ALA A 64 -14.05 49.82 21.18
C ALA A 64 -14.21 50.82 22.33
N LYS A 65 -14.40 52.11 22.04
CA LYS A 65 -14.67 53.12 23.07
C LYS A 65 -16.01 52.85 23.75
N ALA A 66 -16.11 53.22 25.03
CA ALA A 66 -17.25 52.97 25.92
C ALA A 66 -18.63 53.54 25.47
N ALA A 67 -18.70 54.28 24.36
CA ALA A 67 -19.92 54.89 23.83
C ALA A 67 -20.62 54.08 22.71
N VAL A 68 -20.14 52.87 22.41
CA VAL A 68 -20.68 51.99 21.36
C VAL A 68 -21.74 51.04 21.95
N SER A 69 -22.81 50.72 21.19
CA SER A 69 -23.82 49.75 21.66
C SER A 69 -23.22 48.35 21.85
N PRO A 70 -23.73 47.53 22.78
CA PRO A 70 -23.22 46.16 23.00
C PRO A 70 -23.21 45.29 21.74
N GLU A 71 -24.22 45.43 20.87
CA GLU A 71 -24.32 44.68 19.62
C GLU A 71 -23.21 45.08 18.64
N LEU A 72 -22.93 46.38 18.50
CA LEU A 72 -21.88 46.87 17.61
C LEU A 72 -20.49 46.51 18.15
N ALA A 73 -20.31 46.51 19.48
CA ALA A 73 -19.08 46.05 20.12
C ALA A 73 -18.83 44.55 19.86
N SER A 74 -19.87 43.72 19.93
CA SER A 74 -19.79 42.28 19.60
C SER A 74 -19.40 42.05 18.13
N GLN A 75 -19.99 42.81 17.20
CA GLN A 75 -19.63 42.73 15.78
C GLN A 75 -18.17 43.12 15.53
N ILE A 76 -17.69 44.19 16.17
CA ILE A 76 -16.27 44.60 16.07
C ILE A 76 -15.35 43.48 16.57
N SER A 77 -15.67 42.85 17.70
CA SER A 77 -14.88 41.71 18.22
C SER A 77 -14.86 40.55 17.24
N SER A 78 -16.00 40.18 16.67
CA SER A 78 -16.09 39.09 15.69
C SER A 78 -15.22 39.35 14.44
N ILE A 79 -15.24 40.58 13.94
CA ILE A 79 -14.40 41.00 12.81
C ILE A 79 -12.91 40.91 13.17
N GLN A 80 -12.53 41.38 14.35
CA GLN A 80 -11.15 41.29 14.84
C GLN A 80 -10.69 39.84 14.98
N ASP A 81 -11.49 38.97 15.60
CA ASP A 81 -11.20 37.53 15.74
C ASP A 81 -11.06 36.85 14.37
N LYS A 82 -11.93 37.22 13.42
CA LYS A 82 -11.88 36.68 12.05
C LYS A 82 -10.62 37.14 11.34
N PHE A 83 -10.27 38.41 11.44
CA PHE A 83 -9.07 38.96 10.84
C PHE A 83 -7.79 38.33 11.42
N GLU A 84 -7.70 38.14 12.74
CA GLU A 84 -6.57 37.45 13.39
C GLU A 84 -6.39 36.01 12.88
N ARG A 85 -7.49 35.27 12.70
CA ARG A 85 -7.43 33.92 12.08
C ARG A 85 -6.94 33.97 10.63
N LEU A 86 -7.40 34.95 9.85
CA LEU A 86 -6.97 35.11 8.46
C LEU A 86 -5.50 35.51 8.33
N GLU A 87 -5.00 36.33 9.26
CA GLU A 87 -3.58 36.67 9.32
C GLU A 87 -2.71 35.43 9.48
N SER A 88 -3.07 34.51 10.39
CA SER A 88 -2.37 33.24 10.56
C SER A 88 -2.48 32.36 9.31
N GLN A 89 -3.67 32.24 8.71
CA GLN A 89 -3.87 31.40 7.52
C GLN A 89 -3.15 31.93 6.27
N ALA A 90 -3.01 33.25 6.15
CA ALA A 90 -2.35 33.89 5.02
C ALA A 90 -0.82 33.72 5.02
N GLN A 91 -0.23 33.25 6.13
CA GLN A 91 1.18 32.85 6.17
C GLN A 91 1.45 31.53 5.46
N LEU A 92 0.40 30.74 5.16
CA LEU A 92 0.48 29.50 4.39
C LEU A 92 1.46 28.46 4.98
N GLU A 93 1.63 28.46 6.31
CA GLU A 93 2.57 27.58 7.03
C GLU A 93 2.30 26.09 6.80
N ASP A 94 1.03 25.72 6.64
CA ASP A 94 0.60 24.37 6.29
C ASP A 94 1.11 23.94 4.92
N ILE A 95 1.14 24.86 3.94
CA ILE A 95 1.69 24.58 2.60
C ILE A 95 3.22 24.39 2.69
N PHE A 96 3.93 25.25 3.44
CA PHE A 96 5.36 25.06 3.68
C PHE A 96 5.66 23.70 4.32
N SER A 97 4.83 23.29 5.28
CA SER A 97 4.94 22.01 5.97
C SER A 97 4.69 20.84 5.01
N ALA A 98 3.64 20.90 4.19
CA ALA A 98 3.32 19.88 3.20
C ALA A 98 4.46 19.65 2.19
N VAL A 99 5.09 20.74 1.71
CA VAL A 99 6.25 20.64 0.81
C VAL A 99 7.42 19.92 1.48
N GLY A 100 7.68 20.21 2.76
CA GLY A 100 8.70 19.49 3.55
C GLY A 100 8.34 18.02 3.82
N GLU A 101 7.07 17.71 4.05
CA GLU A 101 6.59 16.33 4.21
C GLU A 101 6.79 15.51 2.94
N ILE A 102 6.54 16.08 1.76
CA ILE A 102 6.78 15.40 0.48
C ILE A 102 8.27 15.05 0.34
N ASP A 103 9.17 16.00 0.61
CA ASP A 103 10.61 15.78 0.59
C ASP A 103 11.05 14.65 1.54
N ASN A 104 10.52 14.66 2.77
CA ASN A 104 10.81 13.64 3.77
C ASN A 104 10.33 12.26 3.35
N LYS A 105 9.10 12.15 2.84
CA LYS A 105 8.52 10.88 2.43
C LYS A 105 9.19 10.30 1.18
N LEU A 106 9.54 11.12 0.18
CA LEU A 106 10.32 10.66 -0.97
C LEU A 106 11.72 10.18 -0.59
N THR A 107 12.26 10.69 0.51
CA THR A 107 13.50 10.15 1.09
C THR A 107 13.24 8.84 1.84
N LYS A 108 12.13 8.73 2.59
CA LYS A 108 11.86 7.61 3.50
C LYS A 108 11.32 6.35 2.80
N LEU A 109 10.32 6.49 1.93
CA LEU A 109 9.62 5.38 1.30
C LEU A 109 10.54 4.40 0.55
N PRO A 110 11.58 4.86 -0.18
CA PRO A 110 12.55 3.95 -0.78
C PRO A 110 13.31 3.08 0.23
N PHE A 111 13.65 3.60 1.41
CA PHE A 111 14.28 2.82 2.48
C PHE A 111 13.28 1.88 3.14
N ASP A 112 12.03 2.32 3.35
CA ASP A 112 10.98 1.47 3.91
C ASP A 112 10.73 0.27 2.98
N LEU A 113 10.71 0.47 1.65
CA LEU A 113 10.61 -0.61 0.67
C LEU A 113 11.83 -1.54 0.68
N GLU A 114 13.06 -1.00 0.68
CA GLU A 114 14.28 -1.83 0.76
C GLU A 114 14.30 -2.67 2.04
N ALA A 115 13.90 -2.11 3.18
CA ALA A 115 13.79 -2.86 4.43
C ALA A 115 12.76 -4.00 4.37
N LEU A 116 11.69 -3.86 3.58
CA LEU A 116 10.75 -4.96 3.34
C LEU A 116 11.31 -6.01 2.38
N ARG A 117 12.08 -5.60 1.36
CA ARG A 117 12.80 -6.54 0.47
C ARG A 117 13.80 -7.39 1.25
N ASP A 118 14.57 -6.78 2.15
CA ASP A 118 15.52 -7.47 3.03
C ASP A 118 14.83 -8.49 3.96
N ARG A 119 13.53 -8.33 4.21
CA ARG A 119 12.70 -9.24 4.98
C ARG A 119 11.99 -10.31 4.13
N GLY A 120 12.29 -10.39 2.83
CA GLY A 120 11.74 -11.39 1.92
C GLY A 120 10.47 -10.99 1.19
N TYR A 121 10.09 -9.70 1.18
CA TYR A 121 8.98 -9.25 0.34
C TYR A 121 9.39 -9.19 -1.14
N VAL A 122 8.78 -10.02 -1.98
CA VAL A 122 9.17 -10.16 -3.39
C VAL A 122 8.19 -9.52 -4.38
N HIS A 123 6.97 -9.19 -3.96
CA HIS A 123 5.88 -8.71 -4.84
C HIS A 123 5.87 -7.19 -5.01
N SER A 124 4.97 -6.68 -5.86
CA SER A 124 4.84 -5.25 -6.18
C SER A 124 6.13 -4.61 -6.72
N GLY A 125 6.83 -5.28 -7.64
CA GLY A 125 8.08 -4.81 -8.27
C GLY A 125 7.98 -3.48 -9.04
N GLN A 126 6.76 -3.00 -9.29
CA GLN A 126 6.51 -1.69 -9.89
C GLN A 126 6.61 -0.54 -8.86
N LEU A 127 6.67 -0.82 -7.56
CA LEU A 127 6.74 0.24 -6.53
C LEU A 127 8.02 1.05 -6.64
N GLU A 128 9.12 0.41 -7.00
CA GLU A 128 10.40 1.04 -7.28
C GLU A 128 10.28 2.08 -8.40
N ASP A 129 9.63 1.71 -9.52
CA ASP A 129 9.40 2.63 -10.64
C ASP A 129 8.43 3.75 -10.29
N LYS A 130 7.38 3.45 -9.51
CA LYS A 130 6.42 4.46 -9.05
C LYS A 130 7.08 5.48 -8.13
N LEU A 131 7.92 5.05 -7.20
CA LEU A 131 8.68 5.94 -6.32
C LEU A 131 9.68 6.79 -7.12
N GLU A 132 10.34 6.21 -8.11
CA GLU A 132 11.22 6.94 -9.03
C GLU A 132 10.44 8.00 -9.83
N ALA A 133 9.30 7.64 -10.42
CA ALA A 133 8.46 8.56 -11.17
C ALA A 133 7.91 9.70 -10.29
N LEU A 134 7.56 9.42 -9.03
CA LEU A 134 7.12 10.45 -8.07
C LEU A 134 8.26 11.39 -7.69
N ASP A 135 9.47 10.88 -7.52
CA ASP A 135 10.67 11.67 -7.25
C ASP A 135 10.97 12.63 -8.41
N ASP A 136 10.99 12.12 -9.65
CA ASP A 136 11.18 12.91 -10.87
C ASP A 136 10.09 13.99 -11.02
N LYS A 137 8.83 13.60 -10.84
CA LYS A 137 7.69 14.52 -10.93
C LYS A 137 7.79 15.63 -9.88
N TRP A 138 8.22 15.30 -8.67
CA TRP A 138 8.36 16.28 -7.61
C TRP A 138 9.51 17.25 -7.87
N ASP A 139 10.64 16.80 -8.44
CA ASP A 139 11.73 17.68 -8.85
C ASP A 139 11.29 18.71 -9.91
N GLU A 140 10.33 18.35 -10.78
CA GLU A 140 9.71 19.28 -11.73
C GLU A 140 8.70 20.24 -11.05
N VAL A 141 7.85 19.73 -10.16
CA VAL A 141 6.74 20.47 -9.55
C VAL A 141 7.22 21.41 -8.45
N ARG A 142 8.19 20.99 -7.64
CA ARG A 142 8.64 21.73 -6.45
C ARG A 142 9.05 23.18 -6.76
N PRO A 143 9.88 23.49 -7.77
CA PRO A 143 10.22 24.87 -8.09
C PRO A 143 9.01 25.74 -8.47
N ARG A 144 7.99 25.14 -9.10
CA ARG A 144 6.74 25.83 -9.46
C ARG A 144 5.92 26.14 -8.22
N VAL A 145 5.82 25.19 -7.29
CA VAL A 145 5.17 25.38 -5.98
C VAL A 145 5.88 26.46 -5.18
N GLU A 146 7.21 26.41 -5.06
CA GLU A 146 7.99 27.42 -4.34
C GLU A 146 7.81 28.83 -4.92
N LYS A 147 7.83 28.95 -6.25
CA LYS A 147 7.59 30.24 -6.92
C LYS A 147 6.17 30.74 -6.69
N ALA A 148 5.16 29.89 -6.89
CA ALA A 148 3.78 30.25 -6.68
C ALA A 148 3.53 30.64 -5.21
N LEU A 149 4.10 29.92 -4.26
CA LEU A 149 4.00 30.18 -2.84
C LEU A 149 4.58 31.56 -2.50
N ALA A 150 5.78 31.89 -3.00
CA ALA A 150 6.38 33.21 -2.80
C ALA A 150 5.50 34.34 -3.36
N GLU A 151 4.96 34.18 -4.57
CA GLU A 151 4.06 35.15 -5.20
C GLU A 151 2.75 35.32 -4.41
N GLN A 152 2.18 34.22 -3.91
CA GLN A 152 0.96 34.25 -3.09
C GLN A 152 1.18 34.95 -1.76
N VAL A 153 2.27 34.63 -1.07
CA VAL A 153 2.62 35.24 0.21
C VAL A 153 2.78 36.75 0.06
N GLU A 154 3.55 37.22 -0.94
CA GLU A 154 3.73 38.67 -1.18
C GLU A 154 2.40 39.38 -1.52
N ARG A 155 1.51 38.70 -2.23
CA ARG A 155 0.18 39.24 -2.56
C ARG A 155 -0.72 39.32 -1.32
N LEU A 156 -0.82 38.23 -0.57
CA LEU A 156 -1.66 38.16 0.64
C LEU A 156 -1.15 39.13 1.71
N ASP A 157 0.16 39.31 1.84
CA ASP A 157 0.75 40.27 2.78
C ASP A 157 0.31 41.71 2.49
N ARG A 158 0.29 42.12 1.22
CA ARG A 158 -0.23 43.44 0.81
C ARG A 158 -1.73 43.60 1.06
N GLU A 159 -2.50 42.54 0.85
CA GLU A 159 -3.95 42.55 1.09
C GLU A 159 -4.27 42.59 2.60
N LEU A 160 -3.51 41.85 3.41
CA LEU A 160 -3.57 41.89 4.86
C LEU A 160 -3.28 43.30 5.39
N ASP A 161 -2.19 43.94 4.95
CA ASP A 161 -1.83 45.31 5.33
C ASP A 161 -2.96 46.32 5.02
N GLN A 162 -3.59 46.18 3.85
CA GLN A 162 -4.71 47.02 3.46
C GLN A 162 -5.92 46.81 4.38
N THR A 163 -6.21 45.56 4.70
CA THR A 163 -7.37 45.17 5.51
C THR A 163 -7.15 45.52 6.98
N GLU A 164 -5.93 45.35 7.49
CA GLU A 164 -5.53 45.74 8.84
C GLU A 164 -5.75 47.24 9.08
N ARG A 165 -5.35 48.09 8.11
CA ARG A 165 -5.60 49.53 8.19
C ARG A 165 -7.09 49.87 8.27
N GLN A 166 -7.98 49.03 7.72
CA GLN A 166 -9.43 49.19 7.83
C GLN A 166 -9.95 48.70 9.18
N VAL A 167 -9.48 47.54 9.66
CA VAL A 167 -9.80 46.99 10.98
C VAL A 167 -9.38 47.96 12.10
N ASN A 168 -8.20 48.57 12.01
CA ASN A 168 -7.71 49.55 12.98
C ASN A 168 -8.57 50.83 13.06
N ARG A 169 -9.39 51.13 12.04
CA ARG A 169 -10.34 52.26 12.08
C ARG A 169 -11.58 51.97 12.92
N LEU A 170 -11.80 50.71 13.33
CA LEU A 170 -12.98 50.32 14.09
C LEU A 170 -13.03 50.93 15.51
N GLY A 171 -11.93 51.48 16.03
CA GLY A 171 -11.89 52.13 17.34
C GLY A 171 -12.85 53.34 17.51
N ASN A 172 -13.33 53.95 16.42
CA ASN A 172 -14.36 54.99 16.42
C ASN A 172 -15.52 54.66 15.47
N ALA A 173 -15.88 53.37 15.35
CA ALA A 173 -16.81 52.91 14.31
C ALA A 173 -18.27 53.35 14.48
N ASN A 174 -18.96 53.42 13.34
CA ASN A 174 -20.42 53.40 13.24
C ASN A 174 -20.85 52.13 12.47
N ALA A 175 -22.16 51.85 12.43
CA ALA A 175 -22.70 50.64 11.79
C ALA A 175 -22.30 50.50 10.30
N ALA A 176 -22.21 51.59 9.55
CA ALA A 176 -21.82 51.56 8.14
C ALA A 176 -20.35 51.16 7.95
N LEU A 177 -19.46 51.68 8.81
CA LEU A 177 -18.04 51.30 8.79
C LEU A 177 -17.86 49.83 9.15
N VAL A 178 -18.54 49.34 10.21
CA VAL A 178 -18.47 47.93 10.62
C VAL A 178 -18.82 47.01 9.45
N LYS A 179 -19.95 47.25 8.77
CA LYS A 179 -20.35 46.45 7.59
C LYS A 179 -19.33 46.49 6.45
N THR A 180 -18.70 47.65 6.23
CA THR A 180 -17.69 47.81 5.17
C THR A 180 -16.43 47.01 5.49
N VAL A 181 -15.95 47.07 6.73
CA VAL A 181 -14.77 46.31 7.18
C VAL A 181 -15.06 44.81 7.18
N ASP A 182 -16.25 44.40 7.61
CA ASP A 182 -16.67 42.99 7.58
C ASP A 182 -16.60 42.41 6.16
N SER A 183 -17.16 43.12 5.18
CA SER A 183 -17.09 42.70 3.76
C SER A 183 -15.66 42.66 3.21
N ALA A 184 -14.77 43.54 3.68
CA ALA A 184 -13.37 43.50 3.29
C ALA A 184 -12.64 42.29 3.88
N VAL A 185 -12.91 41.96 5.15
CA VAL A 185 -12.39 40.75 5.82
C VAL A 185 -12.93 39.48 5.14
N ASP A 186 -14.20 39.46 4.73
CA ASP A 186 -14.78 38.37 3.93
C ASP A 186 -14.07 38.17 2.60
N SER A 187 -13.80 39.27 1.89
CA SER A 187 -13.10 39.24 0.61
C SER A 187 -11.68 38.70 0.77
N LEU A 188 -10.95 39.16 1.80
CA LEU A 188 -9.64 38.63 2.15
C LEU A 188 -9.70 37.12 2.43
N GLY A 189 -10.66 36.67 3.24
CA GLY A 189 -10.80 35.24 3.55
C GLY A 189 -11.07 34.37 2.33
N SER A 190 -11.85 34.89 1.38
CA SER A 190 -12.08 34.22 0.09
C SER A 190 -10.80 34.10 -0.73
N ARG A 191 -9.95 35.13 -0.73
CA ARG A 191 -8.66 35.14 -1.45
C ARG A 191 -7.63 34.22 -0.81
N VAL A 192 -7.53 34.20 0.52
CA VAL A 192 -6.68 33.25 1.27
C VAL A 192 -7.08 31.81 0.92
N THR A 193 -8.38 31.50 0.96
CA THR A 193 -8.89 30.16 0.61
C THR A 193 -8.58 29.79 -0.84
N ALA A 194 -8.76 30.72 -1.78
CA ALA A 194 -8.46 30.49 -3.19
C ALA A 194 -6.96 30.28 -3.43
N ALA A 195 -6.09 31.06 -2.77
CA ALA A 195 -4.64 30.91 -2.85
C ALA A 195 -4.20 29.54 -2.34
N ARG A 196 -4.74 29.09 -1.19
CA ARG A 196 -4.46 27.75 -0.63
C ARG A 196 -4.84 26.64 -1.60
N ARG A 197 -6.10 26.64 -2.07
CA ARG A 197 -6.57 25.62 -3.04
C ARG A 197 -5.75 25.59 -4.31
N ALA A 198 -5.34 26.75 -4.81
CA ALA A 198 -4.52 26.85 -6.01
C ALA A 198 -3.11 26.25 -5.78
N LEU A 199 -2.54 26.42 -4.59
CA LEU A 199 -1.25 25.84 -4.22
C LEU A 199 -1.35 24.34 -3.97
N ASP A 200 -2.36 23.88 -3.22
CA ASP A 200 -2.61 22.47 -2.94
C ASP A 200 -2.76 21.67 -4.24
N GLY A 201 -3.55 22.19 -5.20
CA GLY A 201 -3.76 21.55 -6.49
C GLY A 201 -2.50 21.41 -7.37
N LEU A 202 -1.38 22.04 -7.01
CA LEU A 202 -0.11 21.83 -7.72
C LEU A 202 0.57 20.51 -7.31
N TYR A 203 0.31 19.99 -6.11
CA TYR A 203 1.02 18.84 -5.54
C TYR A 203 0.13 17.75 -4.94
N ASP A 204 -1.19 17.97 -4.83
CA ASP A 204 -2.16 17.04 -4.24
C ASP A 204 -2.07 15.61 -4.80
N GLY A 205 -1.91 15.47 -6.12
CA GLY A 205 -1.79 14.18 -6.79
C GLY A 205 -0.52 13.43 -6.39
N ILE A 206 0.60 14.15 -6.17
CA ILE A 206 1.85 13.54 -5.67
C ILE A 206 1.63 13.06 -4.23
N GLN A 207 1.03 13.91 -3.41
CA GLN A 207 0.75 13.59 -2.00
C GLN A 207 -0.17 12.38 -1.87
N SER A 208 -1.24 12.32 -2.68
CA SER A 208 -2.19 11.20 -2.71
C SER A 208 -1.52 9.87 -3.07
N GLU A 209 -0.72 9.84 -4.13
CA GLU A 209 0.00 8.63 -4.53
C GLU A 209 1.01 8.17 -3.48
N MET A 210 1.72 9.12 -2.84
CA MET A 210 2.65 8.78 -1.76
C MET A 210 1.95 8.20 -0.54
N TYR A 211 0.76 8.71 -0.15
CA TYR A 211 -0.01 8.13 0.93
C TYR A 211 -0.47 6.70 0.61
N LYS A 212 -0.87 6.41 -0.64
CA LYS A 212 -1.25 5.05 -1.06
C LYS A 212 -0.07 4.09 -0.96
N ILE A 213 1.12 4.50 -1.41
CA ILE A 213 2.34 3.70 -1.30
C ILE A 213 2.68 3.48 0.18
N GLU A 214 2.72 4.54 0.99
CA GLU A 214 3.01 4.44 2.43
C GLU A 214 2.07 3.48 3.14
N TYR A 215 0.76 3.59 2.86
CA TYR A 215 -0.24 2.69 3.40
C TYR A 215 0.01 1.23 2.99
N SER A 216 0.27 0.98 1.71
CA SER A 216 0.58 -0.35 1.19
C SER A 216 1.82 -0.96 1.84
N LEU A 217 2.93 -0.20 1.93
CA LEU A 217 4.15 -0.66 2.62
C LEU A 217 3.88 -0.96 4.10
N GLY A 218 3.05 -0.14 4.76
CA GLY A 218 2.63 -0.39 6.14
C GLY A 218 1.84 -1.69 6.31
N GLN A 219 0.96 -2.03 5.36
CA GLN A 219 0.23 -3.31 5.38
C GLN A 219 1.17 -4.51 5.14
N VAL A 220 2.09 -4.39 4.19
CA VAL A 220 3.13 -5.41 3.94
C VAL A 220 3.99 -5.62 5.17
N GLY A 221 4.44 -4.55 5.82
CA GLY A 221 5.23 -4.63 7.05
C GLY A 221 4.49 -5.39 8.16
N LYS A 222 3.21 -5.08 8.39
CA LYS A 222 2.36 -5.80 9.36
C LYS A 222 2.20 -7.27 9.02
N MET A 223 1.97 -7.60 7.74
CA MET A 223 1.87 -8.99 7.28
C MET A 223 3.16 -9.76 7.58
N LEU A 224 4.32 -9.19 7.24
CA LEU A 224 5.61 -9.83 7.52
C LEU A 224 5.88 -9.95 9.02
N ASP A 225 5.47 -8.98 9.84
CA ASP A 225 5.57 -9.06 11.31
C ASP A 225 4.69 -10.20 11.85
N LEU A 226 3.48 -10.35 11.30
CA LEU A 226 2.59 -11.43 11.66
C LEU A 226 3.22 -12.79 11.31
N ILE A 227 3.70 -12.97 10.07
CA ILE A 227 4.35 -14.23 9.65
C ILE A 227 5.58 -14.54 10.51
N ALA A 228 6.45 -13.57 10.73
CA ALA A 228 7.65 -13.73 11.56
C ALA A 228 7.33 -14.06 13.03
N GLY A 229 6.18 -13.60 13.53
CA GLY A 229 5.66 -13.95 14.85
C GLY A 229 5.03 -15.34 14.96
N SER A 230 4.93 -16.10 13.86
CA SER A 230 4.44 -17.48 13.90
C SER A 230 5.50 -18.47 14.33
N GLN A 231 5.11 -19.48 15.11
CA GLN A 231 5.97 -20.62 15.44
C GLN A 231 5.86 -21.76 14.41
N GLU A 232 4.75 -21.81 13.67
CA GLU A 232 4.40 -22.92 12.77
C GLU A 232 4.45 -22.53 11.28
N ILE A 233 4.34 -21.24 10.95
CA ILE A 233 4.47 -20.77 9.56
C ILE A 233 5.94 -20.64 9.19
N ARG A 234 6.34 -21.36 8.15
CA ARG A 234 7.61 -21.19 7.44
C ARG A 234 7.32 -21.06 5.96
N LEU A 235 7.84 -20.00 5.34
CA LEU A 235 7.72 -19.80 3.91
C LEU A 235 8.57 -20.84 3.17
N GLN A 236 8.02 -21.40 2.10
CA GLN A 236 8.68 -22.31 1.17
C GLN A 236 9.65 -21.54 0.27
N GLU A 237 10.47 -22.26 -0.47
CA GLU A 237 11.38 -21.65 -1.45
C GLU A 237 10.58 -20.86 -2.50
N ALA A 238 11.03 -19.64 -2.80
CA ALA A 238 10.34 -18.69 -3.66
C ALA A 238 8.88 -18.36 -3.25
N GLU A 239 8.45 -18.64 -2.01
CA GLU A 239 7.12 -18.28 -1.51
C GLU A 239 7.10 -16.82 -1.03
N GLY A 240 6.31 -16.00 -1.71
CA GLY A 240 6.12 -14.59 -1.44
C GLY A 240 4.76 -14.31 -0.80
N PRO A 241 4.72 -13.73 0.42
CA PRO A 241 3.46 -13.37 1.06
C PRO A 241 2.79 -12.17 0.36
N LEU A 242 1.46 -12.21 0.24
CA LEU A 242 0.65 -11.24 -0.51
C LEU A 242 -0.34 -10.49 0.39
N LEU A 243 -1.16 -11.21 1.16
CA LEU A 243 -2.19 -10.64 2.01
C LEU A 243 -2.17 -11.27 3.41
N ALA A 244 -2.60 -10.49 4.39
CA ALA A 244 -2.96 -10.97 5.72
C ALA A 244 -4.14 -10.17 6.25
N VAL A 245 -5.09 -10.87 6.88
CA VAL A 245 -6.26 -10.26 7.52
C VAL A 245 -6.60 -11.02 8.79
N LYS A 246 -7.19 -10.31 9.77
CA LYS A 246 -7.85 -11.00 10.88
C LYS A 246 -9.07 -11.73 10.33
N ALA A 247 -9.25 -12.96 10.76
CA ALA A 247 -10.38 -13.75 10.32
C ALA A 247 -10.91 -14.66 11.44
N GLU A 248 -12.18 -14.99 11.34
CA GLU A 248 -12.82 -16.04 12.12
C GLU A 248 -13.13 -17.23 11.21
N TRP A 249 -12.66 -18.43 11.59
CA TRP A 249 -12.89 -19.63 10.80
C TRP A 249 -14.14 -20.36 11.27
N HIS A 250 -15.23 -20.29 10.52
CA HIS A 250 -16.51 -20.89 10.89
C HIS A 250 -16.51 -22.38 10.54
N GLN A 251 -16.54 -23.23 11.56
CA GLN A 251 -16.63 -24.68 11.41
C GLN A 251 -18.11 -25.09 11.46
N ASP A 252 -18.57 -25.80 10.44
CA ASP A 252 -19.93 -26.35 10.34
C ASP A 252 -21.08 -25.33 10.56
N GLY A 253 -20.82 -24.05 10.30
CA GLY A 253 -21.80 -22.97 10.43
C GLY A 253 -21.87 -22.35 11.83
N GLU A 254 -21.04 -22.78 12.78
CA GLU A 254 -20.87 -22.17 14.09
C GLU A 254 -19.69 -21.18 14.09
N GLU A 255 -19.74 -20.21 15.02
CA GLU A 255 -18.58 -19.36 15.37
C GLU A 255 -17.39 -20.25 15.71
N GLY A 256 -16.21 -19.87 15.25
CA GLY A 256 -15.02 -20.71 15.40
C GLY A 256 -13.78 -19.92 15.82
N PRO A 257 -12.58 -20.52 15.72
CA PRO A 257 -11.38 -19.89 16.24
C PRO A 257 -11.07 -18.58 15.52
N LYS A 258 -10.62 -17.58 16.28
CA LYS A 258 -10.17 -16.29 15.75
C LYS A 258 -8.67 -16.30 15.52
N GLY A 259 -8.24 -15.67 14.45
CA GLY A 259 -6.84 -15.70 14.05
C GLY A 259 -6.54 -14.80 12.87
N TYR A 260 -5.51 -15.19 12.13
CA TYR A 260 -5.10 -14.51 10.92
C TYR A 260 -5.15 -15.48 9.74
N LEU A 261 -5.80 -15.03 8.68
CA LEU A 261 -5.75 -15.65 7.37
C LEU A 261 -4.62 -14.98 6.59
N PHE A 262 -3.75 -15.78 5.98
CA PHE A 262 -2.66 -15.35 5.13
C PHE A 262 -2.84 -15.94 3.74
N LEU A 263 -2.51 -15.13 2.73
CA LEU A 263 -2.39 -15.58 1.35
C LEU A 263 -0.96 -15.32 0.89
N THR A 264 -0.31 -16.35 0.41
CA THR A 264 0.96 -16.27 -0.32
C THR A 264 0.72 -16.55 -1.79
N ASP A 265 1.74 -16.39 -2.62
CA ASP A 265 1.70 -16.79 -4.03
C ASP A 265 1.68 -18.32 -4.24
N GLN A 266 1.64 -19.12 -3.17
CA GLN A 266 1.61 -20.57 -3.24
C GLN A 266 0.50 -21.18 -2.37
N ARG A 267 0.23 -20.61 -1.19
CA ARG A 267 -0.63 -21.22 -0.16
C ARG A 267 -1.62 -20.25 0.45
N LEU A 268 -2.74 -20.82 0.90
CA LEU A 268 -3.63 -20.21 1.87
C LEU A 268 -3.35 -20.81 3.25
N LEU A 269 -3.11 -19.95 4.24
CA LEU A 269 -2.77 -20.34 5.60
C LEU A 269 -3.74 -19.70 6.59
N PHE A 270 -4.24 -20.46 7.56
CA PHE A 270 -4.99 -19.90 8.69
C PHE A 270 -4.39 -20.33 10.01
N GLU A 271 -3.98 -19.36 10.81
CA GLU A 271 -3.42 -19.57 12.14
C GLU A 271 -4.32 -18.92 13.18
N GLN A 272 -4.86 -19.74 14.10
CA GLN A 272 -5.55 -19.27 15.29
C GLN A 272 -4.57 -18.46 16.13
N ARG A 273 -4.98 -17.26 16.55
CA ARG A 273 -4.21 -16.37 17.43
C ARG A 273 -5.18 -15.60 18.32
N GLU A 274 -5.56 -16.19 19.44
CA GLU A 274 -6.54 -15.57 20.35
C GLU A 274 -6.32 -15.95 21.81
N GLU A 275 -6.86 -15.14 22.71
CA GLU A 275 -6.86 -15.40 24.15
C GLU A 275 -8.09 -16.24 24.51
N VAL A 276 -7.88 -17.52 24.82
CA VAL A 276 -8.96 -18.46 25.18
C VAL A 276 -9.05 -18.57 26.69
N VAL A 277 -10.25 -18.40 27.25
CA VAL A 277 -10.50 -18.65 28.68
C VAL A 277 -10.47 -20.14 28.94
N THR A 278 -9.39 -20.63 29.54
CA THR A 278 -9.18 -22.06 29.81
C THR A 278 -9.90 -22.53 31.07
N LYS A 279 -10.15 -21.64 32.05
CA LYS A 279 -10.94 -21.97 33.25
C LYS A 279 -11.84 -20.81 33.71
N LYS A 280 -13.15 -21.06 33.77
CA LYS A 280 -14.13 -20.21 34.45
C LYS A 280 -14.33 -20.72 35.88
N ARG A 281 -13.89 -19.98 36.90
CA ARG A 281 -14.25 -20.28 38.30
C ARG A 281 -15.54 -19.54 38.66
N PHE A 282 -16.61 -20.30 38.94
CA PHE A 282 -17.88 -19.75 39.40
C PHE A 282 -17.70 -18.86 40.64
N GLY A 283 -18.26 -17.65 40.62
CA GLY A 283 -18.48 -16.85 41.82
C GLY A 283 -17.76 -15.52 41.85
N ILE A 284 -16.44 -15.46 42.07
CA ILE A 284 -15.79 -14.21 42.53
C ILE A 284 -14.32 -14.01 42.04
N PHE A 285 -13.70 -14.90 41.25
CA PHE A 285 -12.24 -14.78 40.96
C PHE A 285 -11.84 -15.10 39.51
N LYS A 286 -10.94 -14.24 38.99
CA LYS A 286 -10.28 -14.19 37.66
C LYS A 286 -10.41 -15.45 36.78
N ALA A 287 -10.87 -15.24 35.54
CA ALA A 287 -10.71 -16.19 34.45
C ALA A 287 -9.21 -16.42 34.19
N GLU A 288 -8.76 -17.68 34.16
CA GLU A 288 -7.46 -18.03 33.60
C GLU A 288 -7.62 -18.08 32.08
N SER A 289 -6.78 -17.33 31.38
CA SER A 289 -6.74 -17.29 29.93
C SER A 289 -5.36 -17.69 29.41
N GLU A 290 -5.34 -18.28 28.22
CA GLU A 290 -4.13 -18.70 27.52
C GLU A 290 -4.16 -18.15 26.09
N MET A 291 -3.03 -17.63 25.63
CA MET A 291 -2.86 -17.28 24.22
C MET A 291 -2.65 -18.55 23.41
N VAL A 292 -3.65 -18.92 22.62
CA VAL A 292 -3.56 -20.04 21.70
C VAL A 292 -3.00 -19.52 20.38
N GLN A 293 -1.92 -20.15 19.92
CA GLN A 293 -1.31 -19.89 18.62
C GLN A 293 -1.08 -21.22 17.90
N LYS A 294 -1.85 -21.48 16.83
CA LYS A 294 -1.81 -22.78 16.13
C LYS A 294 -2.21 -22.65 14.65
N LEU A 295 -1.43 -23.25 13.75
CA LEU A 295 -1.77 -23.34 12.34
C LEU A 295 -2.81 -24.45 12.14
N HIS A 296 -3.99 -24.09 11.64
CA HIS A 296 -5.06 -25.05 11.37
C HIS A 296 -5.20 -25.38 9.90
N ILE A 297 -4.94 -24.41 9.02
CA ILE A 297 -5.05 -24.60 7.57
C ILE A 297 -3.72 -24.24 6.93
N ALA A 298 -3.23 -25.13 6.08
CA ALA A 298 -2.16 -24.88 5.14
C ALA A 298 -2.46 -25.68 3.87
N VAL A 299 -3.04 -25.01 2.87
CA VAL A 299 -3.48 -25.63 1.61
C VAL A 299 -2.82 -24.91 0.44
N GLN A 300 -2.52 -25.65 -0.63
CA GLN A 300 -2.00 -25.03 -1.83
C GLN A 300 -3.12 -24.24 -2.52
N VAL A 301 -2.81 -23.08 -3.08
CA VAL A 301 -3.81 -22.24 -3.75
C VAL A 301 -4.43 -22.96 -4.96
N HIS A 302 -3.65 -23.82 -5.63
CA HIS A 302 -4.16 -24.66 -6.73
C HIS A 302 -5.09 -25.80 -6.29
N GLU A 303 -5.17 -26.10 -5.00
CA GLU A 303 -6.14 -27.07 -4.46
C GLU A 303 -7.50 -26.41 -4.17
N ILE A 304 -7.65 -25.10 -4.38
CA ILE A 304 -8.92 -24.38 -4.22
C ILE A 304 -9.74 -24.54 -5.50
N GLU A 305 -10.80 -25.36 -5.44
CA GLU A 305 -11.65 -25.67 -6.60
C GLU A 305 -12.80 -24.68 -6.78
N GLN A 306 -13.35 -24.15 -5.68
CA GLN A 306 -14.43 -23.17 -5.72
C GLN A 306 -14.19 -22.07 -4.70
N ILE A 307 -14.49 -20.84 -5.11
CA ILE A 307 -14.40 -19.64 -4.29
C ILE A 307 -15.75 -18.94 -4.36
N VAL A 308 -16.35 -18.71 -3.19
CA VAL A 308 -17.59 -17.95 -3.03
C VAL A 308 -17.30 -16.80 -2.09
N HIS A 309 -17.58 -15.58 -2.54
CA HIS A 309 -17.49 -14.37 -1.73
C HIS A 309 -18.89 -13.75 -1.62
N LYS A 310 -19.22 -13.20 -0.44
CA LYS A 310 -20.51 -12.56 -0.18
C LYS A 310 -20.43 -11.65 1.04
N GLU A 311 -21.27 -10.63 1.05
CA GLU A 311 -21.57 -9.87 2.26
C GLU A 311 -22.79 -10.51 2.96
N GLU A 312 -22.66 -10.83 4.25
CA GLU A 312 -23.77 -11.31 5.07
C GLU A 312 -24.06 -10.34 6.23
N GLY A 313 -25.32 -10.22 6.65
CA GLY A 313 -25.69 -9.32 7.76
C GLY A 313 -25.86 -7.84 7.37
N GLY A 314 -26.08 -7.00 8.39
CA GLY A 314 -26.33 -5.57 8.25
C GLY A 314 -27.80 -5.18 8.02
N PHE A 315 -28.41 -4.49 9.00
CA PHE A 315 -29.61 -3.68 8.81
C PHE A 315 -29.18 -2.21 8.75
N LEU A 316 -29.49 -1.49 7.66
CA LEU A 316 -29.10 -0.09 7.42
C LEU A 316 -27.58 0.18 7.32
N GLY A 317 -26.79 -0.79 6.85
CA GLY A 317 -25.39 -0.54 6.47
C GLY A 317 -24.37 -0.49 7.62
N MET A 318 -24.74 -0.93 8.83
CA MET A 318 -23.79 -1.18 9.93
C MET A 318 -23.64 -2.68 10.17
N GLY A 319 -22.39 -3.16 10.19
CA GLY A 319 -22.05 -4.56 10.52
C GLY A 319 -22.39 -5.55 9.40
N LYS A 320 -21.86 -5.32 8.20
CA LYS A 320 -21.79 -6.37 7.18
C LYS A 320 -20.55 -7.21 7.45
N ASP A 321 -20.73 -8.53 7.43
CA ASP A 321 -19.67 -9.51 7.55
C ASP A 321 -19.19 -9.88 6.14
N ASP A 322 -17.90 -9.73 5.89
CA ASP A 322 -17.26 -10.16 4.64
C ASP A 322 -16.93 -11.65 4.69
N ILE A 323 -17.66 -12.47 3.93
CA ILE A 323 -17.56 -13.93 3.99
C ILE A 323 -16.82 -14.49 2.78
N LEU A 324 -15.77 -15.26 3.04
CA LEU A 324 -15.03 -16.04 2.05
C LEU A 324 -15.24 -17.55 2.30
N GLU A 325 -15.91 -18.22 1.37
CA GLU A 325 -16.16 -19.66 1.37
C GLU A 325 -15.31 -20.34 0.29
N LEU A 326 -14.60 -21.39 0.68
CA LEU A 326 -13.66 -22.12 -0.16
C LEU A 326 -14.00 -23.60 -0.13
N VAL A 327 -14.03 -24.21 -1.32
CA VAL A 327 -14.09 -25.67 -1.49
C VAL A 327 -12.73 -26.13 -2.01
N PHE A 328 -12.16 -27.13 -1.36
CA PHE A 328 -10.85 -27.66 -1.71
C PHE A 328 -10.96 -29.01 -2.41
N ALA A 329 -9.92 -29.35 -3.17
CA ALA A 329 -9.77 -30.63 -3.82
C ALA A 329 -9.79 -31.79 -2.82
N ALA A 330 -10.18 -32.97 -3.29
CA ALA A 330 -10.27 -34.17 -2.46
C ALA A 330 -8.91 -34.61 -1.85
N THR A 331 -7.80 -34.13 -2.41
CA THR A 331 -6.44 -34.37 -1.93
C THR A 331 -6.02 -33.43 -0.78
N ALA A 332 -6.76 -32.34 -0.56
CA ALA A 332 -6.46 -31.39 0.50
C ALA A 332 -6.81 -31.96 1.89
N ALA A 333 -6.13 -31.46 2.92
CA ALA A 333 -6.36 -31.88 4.31
C ALA A 333 -7.76 -31.52 4.87
N LEU A 334 -8.47 -30.63 4.18
CA LEU A 334 -9.79 -30.13 4.54
C LEU A 334 -10.63 -30.04 3.26
N SER A 335 -11.93 -30.33 3.33
CA SER A 335 -12.81 -30.26 2.14
C SER A 335 -13.39 -28.88 1.88
N ARG A 336 -13.59 -28.06 2.93
CA ARG A 336 -14.16 -26.72 2.84
C ARG A 336 -13.68 -25.83 3.98
N ALA A 337 -13.59 -24.53 3.74
CA ALA A 337 -13.41 -23.53 4.80
C ALA A 337 -14.34 -22.33 4.57
N ARG A 338 -14.83 -21.74 5.66
CA ARG A 338 -15.62 -20.50 5.63
C ARG A 338 -14.99 -19.51 6.59
N PHE A 339 -14.69 -18.32 6.10
CA PHE A 339 -14.07 -17.26 6.88
C PHE A 339 -14.94 -16.03 6.90
N HIS A 340 -15.03 -15.40 8.06
CA HIS A 340 -15.42 -14.00 8.18
C HIS A 340 -14.14 -13.15 8.26
N LEU A 341 -13.98 -12.20 7.33
CA LEU A 341 -12.83 -11.31 7.23
C LEU A 341 -13.09 -9.98 7.97
N ASP A 342 -12.18 -9.58 8.85
CA ASP A 342 -12.29 -8.32 9.59
C ASP A 342 -11.52 -7.20 8.85
N GLY A 343 -12.29 -6.35 8.15
CA GLY A 343 -11.78 -5.11 7.54
C GLY A 343 -11.13 -5.26 6.17
N GLN A 344 -11.33 -6.38 5.47
CA GLN A 344 -10.98 -6.55 4.05
C GLN A 344 -12.12 -7.23 3.29
N ASP A 345 -12.23 -6.89 2.01
CA ASP A 345 -13.29 -7.37 1.13
C ASP A 345 -13.03 -8.82 0.69
N SER A 346 -14.04 -9.67 0.82
CA SER A 346 -13.98 -11.07 0.37
C SER A 346 -13.84 -11.22 -1.16
N GLU A 347 -14.33 -10.25 -1.95
CA GLU A 347 -14.15 -10.16 -3.40
C GLU A 347 -12.68 -9.95 -3.77
N ASP A 348 -11.98 -9.05 -3.08
CA ASP A 348 -10.55 -8.78 -3.32
C ASP A 348 -9.70 -10.03 -3.05
N TRP A 349 -10.03 -10.79 -2.00
CA TRP A 349 -9.39 -12.07 -1.70
C TRP A 349 -9.65 -13.10 -2.80
N ALA A 350 -10.89 -13.24 -3.26
CA ALA A 350 -11.25 -14.13 -4.35
C ALA A 350 -10.51 -13.77 -5.66
N ALA A 351 -10.44 -12.48 -5.98
CA ALA A 351 -9.69 -11.97 -7.13
C ALA A 351 -8.20 -12.29 -7.02
N MET A 352 -7.58 -12.10 -5.84
CA MET A 352 -6.17 -12.43 -5.63
C MET A 352 -5.90 -13.93 -5.76
N ILE A 353 -6.75 -14.79 -5.19
CA ILE A 353 -6.64 -16.25 -5.33
C ILE A 353 -6.66 -16.64 -6.82
N ASN A 354 -7.59 -16.09 -7.60
CA ASN A 354 -7.65 -16.34 -9.05
C ASN A 354 -6.40 -15.86 -9.80
N ARG A 355 -5.83 -14.71 -9.43
CA ARG A 355 -4.57 -14.19 -10.03
C ARG A 355 -3.36 -15.08 -9.71
N ILE A 356 -3.34 -15.71 -8.54
CA ILE A 356 -2.32 -16.71 -8.19
C ILE A 356 -2.51 -17.97 -9.04
N GLN A 357 -3.74 -18.48 -9.12
CA GLN A 357 -4.05 -19.69 -9.90
C GLN A 357 -3.75 -19.53 -11.40
N SER A 358 -3.91 -18.32 -11.95
CA SER A 358 -3.57 -18.00 -13.34
C SER A 358 -2.07 -17.77 -13.57
N GLY A 359 -1.28 -17.62 -12.51
CA GLY A 359 0.14 -17.25 -12.56
C GLY A 359 0.40 -15.77 -12.84
N GLU A 360 -0.62 -14.92 -12.92
CA GLU A 360 -0.47 -13.48 -13.18
C GLU A 360 0.40 -12.80 -12.10
N VAL A 361 0.29 -13.26 -10.86
CA VAL A 361 1.03 -12.69 -9.72
C VAL A 361 2.55 -12.77 -9.86
N ASP A 362 3.06 -13.73 -10.65
CA ASP A 362 4.51 -13.88 -10.87
C ASP A 362 5.08 -12.68 -11.65
N GLY A 363 4.26 -12.02 -12.49
CA GLY A 363 4.64 -10.80 -13.20
C GLY A 363 4.76 -9.56 -12.29
N ASP A 364 4.21 -9.63 -11.08
CA ASP A 364 4.30 -8.55 -10.08
C ASP A 364 5.57 -8.67 -9.21
N ARG A 365 6.39 -9.71 -9.38
CA ARG A 365 7.63 -9.88 -8.61
C ARG A 365 8.68 -8.82 -9.00
N SER A 366 9.47 -8.40 -8.03
CA SER A 366 10.63 -7.54 -8.27
C SER A 366 11.69 -8.28 -9.08
N ASP A 367 12.34 -7.57 -10.02
CA ASP A 367 13.38 -8.09 -10.92
C ASP A 367 14.48 -8.86 -10.18
N GLU A 368 14.78 -8.50 -8.92
CA GLU A 368 15.81 -9.15 -8.09
C GLU A 368 15.48 -10.61 -7.74
N TYR A 369 14.22 -11.03 -7.83
CA TYR A 369 13.75 -12.35 -7.40
C TYR A 369 13.26 -13.23 -8.56
N VAL A 370 13.43 -12.80 -9.82
CA VAL A 370 12.99 -13.57 -11.00
C VAL A 370 13.80 -14.86 -11.14
N ASP A 371 15.12 -14.80 -10.93
CA ASP A 371 15.98 -15.99 -11.03
C ASP A 371 15.63 -17.05 -9.98
N GLU A 372 15.25 -16.64 -8.76
CA GLU A 372 14.79 -17.55 -7.69
C GLU A 372 13.47 -18.24 -8.07
N LEU A 373 12.54 -17.49 -8.67
CA LEU A 373 11.29 -18.02 -9.20
C LEU A 373 11.55 -19.07 -10.29
N GLU A 374 12.41 -18.76 -11.27
CA GLU A 374 12.78 -19.70 -12.34
C GLU A 374 13.40 -20.99 -11.78
N ALA A 375 14.32 -20.87 -10.82
CA ALA A 375 14.93 -22.01 -10.16
C ALA A 375 13.90 -22.90 -9.44
N ALA A 376 12.97 -22.30 -8.70
CA ALA A 376 11.92 -23.03 -8.00
C ALA A 376 10.95 -23.74 -8.97
N GLN A 377 10.66 -23.13 -10.12
CA GLN A 377 9.85 -23.77 -11.19
C GLN A 377 10.58 -24.97 -11.80
N ILE A 378 11.88 -24.86 -12.06
CA ILE A 378 12.70 -25.98 -12.57
C ILE A 378 12.70 -27.14 -11.57
N THR A 379 12.89 -26.85 -10.28
CA THR A 379 12.87 -27.85 -9.21
C THR A 379 11.53 -28.58 -9.15
N SER A 380 10.41 -27.85 -9.17
CA SER A 380 9.06 -28.39 -9.18
C SER A 380 8.80 -29.28 -10.42
N ALA A 381 9.24 -28.87 -11.60
CA ALA A 381 9.10 -29.64 -12.83
C ALA A 381 10.03 -30.88 -12.90
N SER A 382 11.04 -30.96 -12.03
CA SER A 382 12.02 -32.04 -12.04
C SER A 382 11.60 -33.26 -11.21
N PHE A 383 10.41 -33.25 -10.59
CA PHE A 383 9.89 -34.45 -9.94
C PHE A 383 9.63 -35.57 -10.95
N PRO A 384 9.96 -36.83 -10.63
CA PRO A 384 9.65 -37.95 -11.51
C PRO A 384 8.14 -38.14 -11.62
N GLU A 385 7.63 -38.46 -12.82
CA GLU A 385 6.19 -38.73 -13.04
C GLU A 385 5.67 -39.97 -12.28
N GLN A 386 6.58 -40.85 -11.84
CA GLN A 386 6.27 -42.07 -11.10
C GLN A 386 7.15 -42.20 -9.87
N CYS A 387 6.57 -42.70 -8.78
CA CYS A 387 7.30 -42.97 -7.55
C CYS A 387 8.38 -44.03 -7.82
N PRO A 388 9.67 -43.75 -7.55
CA PRO A 388 10.75 -44.72 -7.80
C PRO A 388 10.61 -46.03 -7.02
N ASN A 389 9.83 -46.05 -5.94
CA ASN A 389 9.66 -47.20 -5.07
C ASN A 389 8.47 -48.10 -5.46
N CYS A 390 7.32 -47.52 -5.83
CA CYS A 390 6.09 -48.28 -6.10
C CYS A 390 5.45 -48.04 -7.47
N TYR A 391 6.05 -47.18 -8.31
CA TYR A 391 5.58 -46.80 -9.65
C TYR A 391 4.20 -46.13 -9.70
N ALA A 392 3.62 -45.77 -8.54
CA ALA A 392 2.42 -44.95 -8.51
C ALA A 392 2.71 -43.57 -9.14
N ALA A 393 1.71 -42.99 -9.80
CA ALA A 393 1.83 -41.65 -10.37
C ALA A 393 2.16 -40.63 -9.26
N VAL A 394 3.14 -39.78 -9.53
CA VAL A 394 3.48 -38.64 -8.68
C VAL A 394 2.82 -37.42 -9.31
N PRO A 395 1.94 -36.72 -8.58
CA PRO A 395 1.32 -35.51 -9.12
C PRO A 395 2.39 -34.44 -9.37
N GLN A 396 2.11 -33.49 -10.27
CA GLN A 396 2.96 -32.33 -10.45
C GLN A 396 3.08 -31.59 -9.12
N GLN A 397 4.31 -31.35 -8.68
CA GLN A 397 4.54 -30.73 -7.39
C GLN A 397 4.39 -29.21 -7.49
N PRO A 398 3.78 -28.55 -6.50
CA PRO A 398 3.76 -27.10 -6.41
C PRO A 398 5.18 -26.51 -6.40
N ARG A 399 5.30 -25.25 -6.81
CA ARG A 399 6.54 -24.48 -6.65
C ARG A 399 6.99 -24.48 -5.18
N GLY A 400 8.29 -24.51 -4.92
CA GLY A 400 8.85 -24.46 -3.57
C GLY A 400 8.85 -25.79 -2.81
N VAL A 401 8.21 -26.84 -3.35
CA VAL A 401 8.23 -28.19 -2.78
C VAL A 401 9.50 -28.91 -3.22
N THR A 402 10.29 -29.38 -2.25
CA THR A 402 11.55 -30.11 -2.49
C THR A 402 11.46 -31.59 -2.14
N THR A 403 10.35 -32.02 -1.52
CA THR A 403 10.08 -33.42 -1.18
C THR A 403 8.58 -33.71 -1.27
N TYR A 404 8.23 -34.88 -1.80
CA TYR A 404 6.86 -35.40 -1.86
C TYR A 404 6.78 -36.75 -1.16
N THR A 405 5.79 -36.98 -0.31
CA THR A 405 5.56 -38.30 0.31
C THR A 405 4.53 -39.06 -0.51
N CYS A 406 4.94 -40.18 -1.11
CA CYS A 406 4.05 -41.00 -1.92
C CYS A 406 2.89 -41.57 -1.09
N GLU A 407 1.66 -41.24 -1.46
CA GLU A 407 0.45 -41.66 -0.75
C GLU A 407 0.22 -43.18 -0.74
N PHE A 408 0.82 -43.89 -1.70
CA PHE A 408 0.63 -45.34 -1.85
C PHE A 408 1.61 -46.18 -1.03
N CYS A 409 2.87 -45.74 -0.90
CA CYS A 409 3.92 -46.54 -0.25
C CYS A 409 4.68 -45.79 0.85
N GLY A 410 4.39 -44.51 1.08
CA GLY A 410 5.05 -43.67 2.07
C GLY A 410 6.49 -43.26 1.73
N ALA A 411 7.00 -43.61 0.55
CA ALA A 411 8.35 -43.25 0.14
C ALA A 411 8.46 -41.73 -0.11
N THR A 412 9.54 -41.12 0.38
CA THR A 412 9.90 -39.74 0.05
C THR A 412 10.50 -39.69 -1.35
N VAL A 413 9.84 -38.96 -2.24
CA VAL A 413 10.24 -38.66 -3.60
C VAL A 413 10.88 -37.27 -3.62
N GLN A 414 11.97 -37.13 -4.34
CA GLN A 414 12.70 -35.86 -4.52
C GLN A 414 12.76 -35.50 -6.01
N PRO A 415 12.99 -34.21 -6.33
CA PRO A 415 13.32 -33.80 -7.69
C PRO A 415 14.51 -34.62 -8.21
N LEU A 416 14.45 -35.02 -9.47
CA LEU A 416 15.61 -35.57 -10.16
C LEU A 416 16.68 -34.48 -10.17
N SER A 417 17.87 -34.80 -9.67
CA SER A 417 19.01 -33.90 -9.76
C SER A 417 19.21 -33.55 -11.22
N SER A 418 19.07 -32.28 -11.59
CA SER A 418 19.48 -31.78 -12.89
C SER A 418 20.95 -32.15 -13.05
N GLY A 419 21.23 -33.10 -13.95
CA GLY A 419 22.61 -33.48 -14.26
C GLY A 419 23.39 -32.24 -14.63
N ALA A 420 24.55 -32.06 -13.98
CA ALA A 420 25.49 -30.98 -14.21
C ALA A 420 25.94 -30.86 -15.68
#